data_AF-A0A0P4W7X1-F1
#
_entry.id   AF-A0A0P4W7X1-F1
#
_cell.length_a   1.000
_cell.length_b   1.000
_cell.length_c   1.000
_cell.angle_alpha   90.00
_cell.angle_beta   90.00
_cell.angle_gamma   90.00
#
_symmetry.space_group_name_H-M   'P 1'
#
loop_
_entity.id
_entity.type
_entity.pdbx_description
1 polymer ?
#
loop_
_entity_poly.entity_id
_entity_poly.type
_entity_poly.pdbx_seq_one_letter_code
_entity_poly.pdbx_strand_id
1 'polypeptide(L)'
;MPEVPSVFTSHWCSLEKPWSLASLLASNPLLATAPSVPLPPPFLPPRPPPHLCLPPLKLHTSAFSTVRPNPHQFANSNQLREEIGVQVLGWLVRQARTSPFLTPLLHNDLLLLLTRAWPQLLLLHAAYWPLDLLLLLQNETKPDMYKSEEAGQVSAALRMCRQYSLDSTELMLLSAVILLRSQPGLSTEGMLLISALQERAQATLGSHTASVCPSDPLRPSNLLLLVASLHCLPQQVVTNILIPSLASPQAASFVIATFLSTS
;
A
#
# COMPACT_ATOMS: atom_id res chain seq x y z
N MET A 1 -2.72 13.14 23.93
CA MET A 1 -3.66 12.67 22.89
C MET A 1 -3.40 13.54 21.67
N PRO A 2 -2.60 13.10 20.67
CA PRO A 2 -2.45 13.89 19.46
C PRO A 2 -3.68 13.65 18.58
N GLU A 3 -4.42 14.72 18.28
CA GLU A 3 -5.49 14.71 17.29
C GLU A 3 -4.92 14.36 15.92
N VAL A 4 -5.48 13.31 15.30
CA VAL A 4 -5.25 13.01 13.88
C VAL A 4 -5.97 14.11 13.08
N PRO A 5 -5.30 14.86 12.19
CA PRO A 5 -5.93 15.95 11.46
C PRO A 5 -7.09 15.42 10.61
N SER A 6 -8.29 15.94 10.90
CA SER A 6 -9.61 15.62 10.32
C SER A 6 -9.73 15.83 8.80
N VAL A 7 -8.69 16.38 8.16
CA VAL A 7 -8.63 16.58 6.71
C VAL A 7 -8.34 15.28 5.96
N PHE A 8 -7.71 14.29 6.60
CA PHE A 8 -7.39 13.02 5.93
C PHE A 8 -8.65 12.18 5.65
N THR A 9 -9.68 12.21 6.51
CA THR A 9 -10.81 11.27 6.45
C THR A 9 -11.70 11.39 5.20
N SER A 10 -11.77 12.56 4.56
CA SER A 10 -12.66 12.76 3.40
C SER A 10 -12.11 12.12 2.12
N HIS A 11 -10.79 12.07 1.95
CA HIS A 11 -10.16 11.53 0.74
C HIS A 11 -10.09 9.99 0.69
N TRP A 12 -10.24 9.33 1.84
CA TRP A 12 -10.21 7.86 1.96
C TRP A 12 -11.56 7.18 1.72
N CYS A 13 -12.65 7.94 1.79
CA CYS A 13 -14.01 7.39 1.84
C CYS A 13 -14.56 6.92 0.47
N SER A 14 -13.89 7.26 -0.63
CA SER A 14 -14.27 6.88 -2.01
C SER A 14 -13.57 5.62 -2.53
N LEU A 15 -13.12 4.72 -1.66
CA LEU A 15 -12.54 3.42 -2.06
C LEU A 15 -13.67 2.49 -2.57
N GLU A 16 -14.09 2.65 -3.82
CA GLU A 16 -15.00 1.71 -4.47
C GLU A 16 -14.29 0.36 -4.67
N LYS A 17 -14.77 -0.65 -3.93
CA LYS A 17 -14.32 -2.06 -3.80
C LYS A 17 -12.95 -2.27 -3.12
N PRO A 18 -12.91 -2.88 -1.92
CA PRO A 18 -11.65 -3.32 -1.32
C PRO A 18 -11.09 -4.51 -2.13
N TRP A 19 -9.87 -4.37 -2.65
CA TRP A 19 -9.14 -5.49 -3.22
C TRP A 19 -8.74 -6.44 -2.11
N SER A 20 -9.30 -7.66 -2.13
CA SER A 20 -8.83 -8.72 -1.25
C SER A 20 -7.53 -9.31 -1.81
N LEU A 21 -6.53 -9.46 -0.94
CA LEU A 21 -5.28 -10.18 -1.24
C LEU A 21 -5.52 -11.54 -1.91
N ALA A 22 -6.49 -12.29 -1.40
CA ALA A 22 -6.84 -13.61 -1.92
C ALA A 22 -7.33 -13.54 -3.37
N SER A 23 -8.07 -12.49 -3.74
CA SER A 23 -8.56 -12.27 -5.10
C SER A 23 -7.43 -11.91 -6.07
N LEU A 24 -6.45 -11.13 -5.62
CA LEU A 24 -5.31 -10.71 -6.43
C LEU A 24 -4.34 -11.87 -6.68
N LEU A 25 -4.04 -12.65 -5.64
CA LEU A 25 -3.17 -13.82 -5.75
C LEU A 25 -3.82 -14.96 -6.55
N ALA A 26 -5.13 -15.16 -6.43
CA ALA A 26 -5.87 -16.14 -7.25
C ALA A 26 -5.89 -15.80 -8.74
N SER A 27 -5.68 -14.52 -9.09
CA SER A 27 -5.59 -14.06 -10.47
C SER A 27 -4.20 -14.23 -11.07
N ASN A 28 -3.21 -14.69 -10.29
CA ASN A 28 -1.84 -14.90 -10.75
C ASN A 28 -1.69 -16.27 -11.45
N PRO A 29 -1.48 -16.30 -12.78
CA PRO A 29 -1.37 -17.56 -13.52
C PRO A 29 -0.10 -18.36 -13.21
N LEU A 30 0.90 -17.76 -12.54
CA LEU A 30 2.18 -18.41 -12.21
C LEU A 30 2.16 -19.23 -10.92
N LEU A 31 1.13 -19.09 -10.07
CA LEU A 31 0.94 -19.92 -8.88
C LEU A 31 0.01 -21.13 -9.14
N ALA A 32 -0.55 -21.24 -10.35
CA ALA A 32 -1.54 -22.25 -10.73
C ALA A 32 -0.93 -23.63 -11.08
N THR A 33 0.39 -23.80 -11.02
CA THR A 33 1.09 -25.06 -11.28
C THR A 33 1.57 -25.72 -9.98
N ALA A 34 0.65 -25.99 -9.06
CA ALA A 34 0.83 -27.05 -8.08
C ALA A 34 0.03 -28.28 -8.54
N PRO A 35 0.63 -29.49 -8.63
CA PRO A 35 -0.10 -30.67 -9.06
C PRO A 35 -1.20 -30.97 -8.04
N SER A 36 -2.45 -30.92 -8.50
CA SER A 36 -3.64 -31.32 -7.76
C SER A 36 -3.53 -32.80 -7.38
N VAL A 37 -3.13 -33.07 -6.14
CA VAL A 37 -3.29 -34.37 -5.50
C VAL A 37 -4.80 -34.64 -5.36
N PRO A 38 -5.34 -35.74 -5.89
CA PRO A 38 -6.77 -36.03 -5.77
C PRO A 38 -7.09 -36.39 -4.31
N LEU A 39 -7.91 -35.55 -3.67
CA LEU A 39 -8.51 -35.83 -2.37
C LEU A 39 -9.51 -36.99 -2.49
N PRO A 40 -9.55 -37.95 -1.54
CA PRO A 40 -10.57 -38.99 -1.50
C PRO A 40 -11.95 -38.39 -1.19
N PRO A 41 -13.05 -39.00 -1.69
CA PRO A 41 -14.39 -38.43 -1.60
C PRO A 41 -14.90 -38.40 -0.15
N PRO A 42 -15.59 -37.33 0.28
CA PRO A 42 -16.19 -37.26 1.60
C PRO A 42 -17.46 -38.12 1.68
N PHE A 43 -17.58 -38.90 2.75
CA PHE A 43 -18.77 -39.65 3.12
C PHE A 43 -19.97 -38.71 3.34
N LEU A 44 -21.08 -38.98 2.64
CA LEU A 44 -22.37 -38.32 2.82
C LEU A 44 -23.17 -38.99 3.95
N PRO A 45 -23.72 -38.26 4.93
CA PRO A 45 -24.86 -38.71 5.72
C PRO A 45 -26.22 -38.36 5.04
N PRO A 46 -27.31 -39.09 5.37
CA PRO A 46 -28.53 -39.15 4.57
C PRO A 46 -29.49 -37.95 4.75
N ARG A 47 -30.28 -37.77 3.69
CA ARG A 47 -31.30 -36.74 3.40
C ARG A 47 -32.63 -37.01 4.12
N PRO A 48 -33.34 -36.00 4.65
CA PRO A 48 -34.79 -36.05 4.81
C PRO A 48 -35.52 -35.34 3.63
N PRO A 49 -36.72 -35.82 3.20
CA PRO A 49 -37.44 -35.30 2.03
C PRO A 49 -38.59 -34.34 2.46
N PRO A 50 -39.55 -33.93 1.60
CA PRO A 50 -39.62 -32.55 1.11
C PRO A 50 -40.97 -31.87 1.42
N HIS A 51 -40.96 -30.59 1.81
CA HIS A 51 -42.15 -29.77 1.61
C HIS A 51 -41.80 -28.45 0.92
N LEU A 52 -42.46 -28.32 -0.23
CA LEU A 52 -42.43 -27.28 -1.23
C LEU A 52 -42.91 -25.95 -0.65
N CYS A 53 -42.31 -24.84 -1.07
CA CYS A 53 -42.96 -23.79 -1.87
C CYS A 53 -42.14 -22.49 -1.87
N LEU A 54 -41.65 -22.15 -3.06
CA LEU A 54 -41.32 -20.80 -3.55
C LEU A 54 -42.30 -20.54 -4.73
N PRO A 55 -42.47 -19.30 -5.26
CA PRO A 55 -42.31 -17.93 -4.73
C PRO A 55 -43.57 -17.06 -5.13
N PRO A 56 -43.57 -15.70 -5.23
CA PRO A 56 -42.78 -14.93 -6.21
C PRO A 56 -42.18 -13.59 -5.70
N LEU A 57 -41.32 -13.06 -6.56
CA LEU A 57 -40.49 -11.85 -6.51
C LEU A 57 -41.22 -10.53 -6.20
N LYS A 58 -40.51 -9.62 -5.52
CA LYS A 58 -40.50 -8.17 -5.81
C LYS A 58 -39.09 -7.59 -5.65
N LEU A 59 -38.50 -7.14 -6.76
CA LEU A 59 -37.43 -6.14 -6.78
C LEU A 59 -38.00 -4.78 -6.30
N HIS A 60 -37.25 -3.98 -5.54
CA HIS A 60 -36.35 -2.94 -6.09
C HIS A 60 -35.85 -1.98 -4.98
N THR A 61 -34.60 -1.54 -5.16
CA THR A 61 -34.01 -0.24 -4.76
C THR A 61 -33.39 -0.05 -3.37
N SER A 62 -32.06 -0.17 -3.39
CA SER A 62 -31.03 0.58 -2.66
C SER A 62 -31.01 0.51 -1.13
N ALA A 63 -30.35 -0.53 -0.63
CA ALA A 63 -29.44 -0.35 0.50
C ALA A 63 -28.03 -0.63 -0.03
N PHE A 64 -27.21 0.43 -0.12
CA PHE A 64 -25.77 0.28 -0.25
C PHE A 64 -25.31 -0.57 0.94
N SER A 65 -24.91 -1.82 0.66
CA SER A 65 -24.24 -2.65 1.64
C SER A 65 -22.91 -1.99 1.96
N THR A 66 -22.88 -1.23 3.06
CA THR A 66 -21.64 -1.01 3.81
C THR A 66 -21.15 -2.39 4.20
N VAL A 67 -20.25 -2.97 3.42
CA VAL A 67 -19.49 -4.15 3.83
C VAL A 67 -18.61 -3.68 4.97
N ARG A 68 -19.18 -3.62 6.17
CA ARG A 68 -18.41 -3.65 7.41
C ARG A 68 -17.77 -5.04 7.41
N PRO A 69 -16.44 -5.16 7.37
CA PRO A 69 -15.82 -6.47 7.47
C PRO A 69 -16.26 -7.08 8.80
N ASN A 70 -16.73 -8.32 8.72
CA ASN A 70 -17.23 -9.06 9.87
C ASN A 70 -16.06 -9.23 10.87
N PRO A 71 -16.19 -8.78 12.14
CA PRO A 71 -15.08 -8.80 13.10
C PRO A 71 -14.55 -10.21 13.42
N HIS A 72 -15.22 -11.27 12.96
CA HIS A 72 -14.77 -12.66 13.07
C HIS A 72 -13.93 -13.16 11.86
N GLN A 73 -13.66 -12.34 10.84
CA GLN A 73 -12.87 -12.76 9.67
C GLN A 73 -11.35 -12.53 9.80
N PHE A 74 -10.89 -11.75 10.79
CA PHE A 74 -9.46 -11.54 11.05
C PHE A 74 -9.01 -12.37 12.25
N ALA A 75 -8.91 -13.69 12.06
CA ALA A 75 -8.45 -14.60 13.12
C ALA A 75 -6.98 -14.36 13.51
N ASN A 76 -6.19 -13.66 12.69
CA ASN A 76 -4.76 -13.42 12.87
C ASN A 76 -4.40 -11.94 12.57
N SER A 77 -3.73 -11.25 13.49
CA SER A 77 -3.24 -9.87 13.31
C SER A 77 -2.30 -9.72 12.09
N ASN A 78 -1.56 -10.78 11.74
CA ASN A 78 -0.76 -10.86 10.51
C ASN A 78 -1.59 -10.69 9.24
N GLN A 79 -2.74 -11.37 9.15
CA GLN A 79 -3.58 -11.31 7.96
C GLN A 79 -4.23 -9.94 7.80
N LEU A 80 -4.62 -9.32 8.93
CA LEU A 80 -5.14 -7.95 8.93
C LEU A 80 -4.05 -6.95 8.51
N ARG A 81 -2.82 -7.08 9.04
CA ARG A 81 -1.68 -6.22 8.66
C ARG A 81 -1.42 -6.31 7.16
N GLU A 82 -1.38 -7.53 6.63
CA GLU A 82 -1.13 -7.78 5.22
C GLU A 82 -2.21 -7.16 4.33
N GLU A 83 -3.47 -7.37 4.68
CA GLU A 83 -4.63 -6.84 3.95
C GLU A 83 -4.61 -5.31 3.93
N ILE A 84 -4.30 -4.66 5.07
CA ILE A 84 -4.12 -3.20 5.12
C ILE A 84 -2.95 -2.78 4.22
N GLY A 85 -1.83 -3.49 4.28
CA GLY A 85 -0.67 -3.19 3.44
C GLY A 85 -1.02 -3.19 1.95
N VAL A 86 -1.80 -4.17 1.51
CA VAL A 86 -2.25 -4.23 0.10
C VAL A 86 -3.28 -3.18 -0.25
N GLN A 87 -4.17 -2.82 0.67
CA GLN A 87 -5.09 -1.70 0.45
C GLN A 87 -4.34 -0.37 0.29
N VAL A 88 -3.34 -0.13 1.15
CA VAL A 88 -2.45 1.04 1.04
C VAL A 88 -1.72 0.99 -0.30
N LEU A 89 -1.13 -0.16 -0.68
CA LEU A 89 -0.43 -0.33 -1.95
C LEU A 89 -1.33 -0.03 -3.16
N GLY A 90 -2.55 -0.56 -3.19
CA GLY A 90 -3.50 -0.29 -4.26
C GLY A 90 -3.84 1.20 -4.35
N TRP A 91 -4.06 1.86 -3.21
CA TRP A 91 -4.25 3.30 -3.17
C TRP A 91 -3.04 4.07 -3.69
N LEU A 92 -1.82 3.66 -3.33
CA LEU A 92 -0.58 4.28 -3.82
C LEU A 92 -0.45 4.22 -5.32
N VAL A 93 -0.73 3.06 -5.91
CA VAL A 93 -0.66 2.88 -7.35
C VAL A 93 -1.67 3.78 -8.07
N ARG A 94 -2.89 3.91 -7.54
CA ARG A 94 -3.89 4.88 -8.06
C ARG A 94 -3.42 6.31 -7.95
N GLN A 95 -2.92 6.71 -6.77
CA GLN A 95 -2.40 8.06 -6.54
C GLN A 95 -1.23 8.39 -7.46
N ALA A 96 -0.36 7.41 -7.74
CA ALA A 96 0.75 7.60 -8.65
C ALA A 96 0.27 7.94 -10.07
N ARG A 97 -0.86 7.37 -10.53
CA ARG A 97 -1.44 7.72 -11.84
C ARG A 97 -2.13 9.07 -11.87
N THR A 98 -2.75 9.49 -10.76
CA THR A 98 -3.48 10.75 -10.68
C THR A 98 -2.62 11.94 -10.26
N SER A 99 -1.37 11.70 -9.82
CA SER A 99 -0.47 12.75 -9.35
C SER A 99 0.04 13.62 -10.52
N PRO A 100 -0.03 14.96 -10.42
CA PRO A 100 0.38 15.86 -11.49
C PRO A 100 1.88 15.78 -11.82
N PHE A 101 2.70 15.25 -10.91
CA PHE A 101 4.13 15.04 -11.14
C PHE A 101 4.44 13.78 -11.92
N LEU A 102 3.52 12.81 -11.94
CA LEU A 102 3.77 11.46 -12.45
C LEU A 102 2.95 11.17 -13.72
N THR A 103 1.90 11.95 -13.99
CA THR A 103 1.15 11.89 -15.25
C THR A 103 1.98 12.00 -16.53
N PRO A 104 3.14 12.72 -16.58
CA PRO A 104 3.95 12.78 -17.79
C PRO A 104 4.72 11.48 -18.11
N LEU A 105 4.81 10.54 -17.16
CA LEU A 105 5.59 9.31 -17.32
C LEU A 105 4.84 8.28 -18.17
N LEU A 106 5.59 7.58 -19.03
CA LEU A 106 5.06 6.44 -19.76
C LEU A 106 4.67 5.31 -18.80
N HIS A 107 3.66 4.51 -19.17
CA HIS A 107 3.17 3.40 -18.35
C HIS A 107 4.28 2.44 -17.90
N ASN A 108 5.20 2.09 -18.83
CA ASN A 108 6.31 1.17 -18.54
C ASN A 108 7.31 1.78 -17.55
N ASP A 109 7.62 3.07 -17.69
CA ASP A 109 8.52 3.78 -16.79
C ASP A 109 7.88 3.89 -15.39
N LEU A 110 6.59 4.22 -15.31
CA LEU A 110 5.85 4.27 -14.06
C LEU A 110 5.76 2.90 -13.36
N LEU A 111 5.49 1.82 -14.11
CA LEU A 111 5.48 0.46 -13.59
C LEU A 111 6.86 0.06 -13.05
N LEU A 112 7.93 0.38 -13.78
CA LEU A 112 9.30 0.10 -13.36
C LEU A 112 9.65 0.85 -12.08
N LEU A 113 9.36 2.15 -12.01
CA LEU A 113 9.61 2.98 -10.83
C LEU A 113 8.82 2.48 -9.61
N LEU A 114 7.52 2.20 -9.78
CA LEU A 114 6.68 1.67 -8.70
C LEU A 114 7.19 0.31 -8.21
N THR A 115 7.54 -0.60 -9.12
CA THR A 115 8.05 -1.94 -8.74
C THR A 115 9.33 -1.84 -7.90
N ARG A 116 10.11 -0.77 -8.06
CA ARG A 116 11.35 -0.53 -7.30
C ARG A 116 11.15 0.26 -6.00
N ALA A 117 10.20 1.18 -5.96
CA ALA A 117 10.02 2.12 -4.85
C ALA A 117 8.78 1.85 -3.98
N TRP A 118 7.94 0.87 -4.33
CA TRP A 118 6.70 0.59 -3.60
C TRP A 118 6.88 0.32 -2.09
N PRO A 119 7.95 -0.32 -1.58
CA PRO A 119 8.05 -0.57 -0.14
C PRO A 119 8.32 0.73 0.63
N GLN A 120 9.15 1.63 0.10
CA GLN A 120 9.42 2.92 0.73
C GLN A 120 8.17 3.81 0.69
N LEU A 121 7.43 3.79 -0.42
CA LEU A 121 6.14 4.47 -0.54
C LEU A 121 5.10 3.90 0.41
N LEU A 122 5.02 2.57 0.49
CA LEU A 122 4.15 1.86 1.43
C LEU A 122 4.46 2.28 2.85
N LEU A 123 5.73 2.30 3.24
CA LEU A 123 6.16 2.67 4.58
C LEU A 123 5.80 4.13 4.92
N LEU A 124 6.02 5.05 3.98
CA LEU A 124 5.64 6.45 4.14
C LEU A 124 4.13 6.59 4.36
N HIS A 125 3.30 5.96 3.53
CA HIS A 125 1.84 6.11 3.62
C HIS A 125 1.19 5.26 4.71
N ALA A 126 1.77 4.11 5.05
CA ALA A 126 1.39 3.30 6.20
C ALA A 126 1.47 4.08 7.52
N ALA A 127 2.43 5.01 7.63
CA ALA A 127 2.56 5.86 8.81
C ALA A 127 1.35 6.78 9.01
N TYR A 128 0.70 7.21 7.92
CA TYR A 128 -0.44 8.13 7.90
C TYR A 128 -1.78 7.44 7.62
N TRP A 129 -1.78 6.12 7.50
CA TRP A 129 -3.00 5.35 7.30
C TRP A 129 -3.87 5.41 8.57
N PRO A 130 -5.21 5.51 8.45
CA PRO A 130 -6.10 5.61 9.61
C PRO A 130 -6.03 4.40 10.56
N LEU A 131 -5.60 3.25 10.06
CA LEU A 131 -5.43 2.05 10.88
C LEU A 131 -3.95 1.89 11.28
N ASP A 132 -3.71 1.83 12.59
CA ASP A 132 -2.36 1.89 13.12
C ASP A 132 -1.60 0.57 12.96
N LEU A 133 -0.84 0.46 11.89
CA LEU A 133 0.06 -0.67 11.62
C LEU A 133 1.12 -0.85 12.72
N LEU A 134 1.49 0.18 13.48
CA LEU A 134 2.41 0.03 14.62
C LEU A 134 1.83 -0.86 15.72
N LEU A 135 0.53 -0.72 16.01
CA LEU A 135 -0.14 -1.53 17.02
C LEU A 135 -0.21 -3.00 16.59
N LEU A 136 -0.44 -3.23 15.28
CA LEU A 136 -0.46 -4.58 14.71
C LEU A 136 0.92 -5.24 14.72
N LEU A 137 2.00 -4.46 14.59
CA LEU A 137 3.38 -4.97 14.69
C LEU A 137 3.78 -5.30 16.13
N GLN A 138 3.29 -4.54 17.12
CA GLN A 138 3.58 -4.79 18.53
C GLN A 138 2.90 -6.07 19.07
N ASN A 139 1.74 -6.42 18.52
CA ASN A 139 0.96 -7.59 18.96
C ASN A 139 1.52 -8.94 18.44
N GLU A 140 2.56 -8.89 17.60
CA GLU A 140 3.12 -10.02 16.86
C GLU A 140 4.41 -10.57 17.45
N THR A 141 4.86 -10.09 18.62
CA THR A 141 6.09 -10.56 19.27
C THR A 141 5.94 -11.97 19.84
N LYS A 142 5.84 -12.98 18.96
CA LYS A 142 6.35 -14.33 19.24
C LYS A 142 7.86 -14.35 18.98
N PRO A 143 8.65 -15.12 19.74
CA PRO A 143 10.09 -14.89 19.89
C PRO A 143 10.92 -15.51 18.74
N ASP A 144 10.62 -15.15 17.49
CA ASP A 144 11.59 -15.32 16.40
C ASP A 144 12.52 -14.11 16.45
N MET A 145 13.70 -14.26 17.04
CA MET A 145 14.64 -13.16 17.34
C MET A 145 14.95 -12.27 16.13
N TYR A 146 15.08 -12.86 14.93
CA TYR A 146 15.34 -12.15 13.68
C TYR A 146 14.15 -11.33 13.16
N LYS A 147 12.92 -11.87 13.26
CA LYS A 147 11.70 -11.11 12.89
C LYS A 147 11.44 -9.97 13.85
N SER A 148 11.87 -10.10 15.11
CA SER A 148 11.76 -9.05 16.11
C SER A 148 12.64 -7.83 15.79
N GLU A 149 13.85 -8.05 15.25
CA GLU A 149 14.74 -6.94 14.86
C GLU A 149 14.23 -6.21 13.62
N GLU A 150 13.84 -6.95 12.58
CA GLU A 150 13.24 -6.41 11.35
C GLU A 150 11.94 -5.64 11.65
N ALA A 151 11.05 -6.19 12.48
CA ALA A 151 9.85 -5.48 12.94
C ALA A 151 10.19 -4.22 13.75
N GLY A 152 11.27 -4.26 14.54
CA GLY A 152 11.83 -3.11 15.23
C GLY A 152 12.24 -1.99 14.26
N GLN A 153 12.95 -2.32 13.19
CA GLN A 153 13.36 -1.36 12.16
C GLN A 153 12.16 -0.73 11.43
N VAL A 154 11.19 -1.55 11.01
CA VAL A 154 9.97 -1.04 10.33
C VAL A 154 9.14 -0.17 11.26
N SER A 155 8.96 -0.58 12.52
CA SER A 155 8.20 0.21 13.50
C SER A 155 8.92 1.52 13.87
N ALA A 156 10.26 1.52 13.94
CA ALA A 156 11.04 2.73 14.12
C ALA A 156 10.82 3.69 12.94
N ALA A 157 10.87 3.20 11.71
CA ALA A 157 10.66 4.00 10.52
C ALA A 157 9.27 4.62 10.43
N LEU A 158 8.21 3.83 10.71
CA LEU A 158 6.84 4.33 10.81
C LEU A 158 6.71 5.43 11.87
N ARG A 159 7.36 5.27 13.02
CA ARG A 159 7.37 6.28 14.09
C ARG A 159 8.12 7.54 13.66
N MET A 160 9.27 7.40 12.99
CA MET A 160 10.02 8.52 12.43
C MET A 160 9.16 9.31 11.42
N CYS A 161 8.48 8.64 10.49
CA CYS A 161 7.58 9.29 9.55
C CYS A 161 6.52 10.14 10.28
N ARG A 162 5.90 9.61 11.34
CA ARG A 162 4.87 10.33 12.12
C ARG A 162 5.40 11.55 12.87
N GLN A 163 6.66 11.55 13.29
CA GLN A 163 7.26 12.68 14.01
C GLN A 163 7.28 13.96 13.17
N TYR A 164 7.39 13.83 11.84
CA TYR A 164 7.42 14.97 10.92
C TYR A 164 6.07 15.65 10.70
N SER A 165 4.96 15.00 11.12
CA SER A 165 3.59 15.52 10.99
C SER A 165 3.31 16.10 9.60
N LEU A 166 3.53 15.29 8.56
CA LEU A 166 3.42 15.72 7.17
C LEU A 166 1.98 16.17 6.86
N ASP A 167 1.87 17.29 6.15
CA ASP A 167 0.61 17.67 5.52
C ASP A 167 0.37 16.87 4.22
N SER A 168 -0.82 17.00 3.63
CA SER A 168 -1.18 16.25 2.41
C SER A 168 -0.29 16.59 1.21
N THR A 169 0.17 17.83 1.12
CA THR A 169 0.98 18.32 0.01
C THR A 169 2.42 17.83 0.13
N GLU A 170 3.00 17.92 1.32
CA GLU A 170 4.30 17.38 1.68
C GLU A 170 4.34 15.87 1.46
N LEU A 171 3.31 15.15 1.91
CA LEU A 171 3.20 13.71 1.70
C LEU A 171 3.22 13.36 0.19
N MET A 172 2.44 14.07 -0.62
CA MET A 172 2.40 13.88 -2.08
C MET A 172 3.75 14.20 -2.75
N LEU A 173 4.40 15.30 -2.36
CA LEU A 173 5.69 15.71 -2.89
C LEU A 173 6.81 14.73 -2.52
N LEU A 174 6.83 14.24 -1.27
CA LEU A 174 7.81 13.24 -0.84
C LEU A 174 7.60 11.91 -1.56
N SER A 175 6.35 11.51 -1.79
CA SER A 175 6.05 10.32 -2.61
C SER A 175 6.53 10.48 -4.06
N ALA A 176 6.38 11.68 -4.64
CA ALA A 176 6.96 11.97 -5.95
C ALA A 176 8.49 11.88 -5.91
N VAL A 177 9.16 12.44 -4.91
CA VAL A 177 10.63 12.38 -4.76
C VAL A 177 11.14 10.95 -4.55
N ILE A 178 10.43 10.11 -3.79
CA ILE A 178 10.77 8.69 -3.60
C ILE A 178 10.65 7.93 -4.93
N LEU A 179 9.61 8.20 -5.72
CA LEU A 179 9.33 7.49 -6.96
C LEU A 179 10.22 7.96 -8.12
N LEU A 180 10.47 9.27 -8.23
CA LEU A 180 11.29 9.91 -9.25
C LEU A 180 12.79 9.71 -8.98
N ARG A 181 13.23 8.46 -9.06
CA ARG A 181 14.65 8.09 -8.99
C ARG A 181 15.07 7.48 -10.31
N SER A 182 16.29 7.82 -10.74
CA SER A 182 16.90 7.16 -11.88
C SER A 182 17.15 5.68 -11.56
N GLN A 183 16.66 4.80 -12.43
CA GLN A 183 16.76 3.34 -12.33
C GLN A 183 17.35 2.75 -13.61
N PRO A 184 18.13 1.66 -13.51
CA PRO A 184 18.57 0.94 -14.70
C PRO A 184 17.37 0.34 -15.45
N GLY A 185 17.30 0.56 -16.76
CA GLY A 185 16.22 0.07 -17.63
C GLY A 185 15.22 1.14 -18.10
N LEU A 186 15.34 2.38 -17.62
CA LEU A 186 14.62 3.52 -18.17
C LEU A 186 15.17 3.92 -19.54
N SER A 187 14.29 4.47 -20.39
CA SER A 187 14.71 5.13 -21.62
C SER A 187 15.55 6.38 -21.33
N THR A 188 16.43 6.77 -22.26
CA THR A 188 17.24 8.00 -22.12
C THR A 188 16.35 9.23 -21.91
N GLU A 189 15.24 9.32 -22.63
CA GLU A 189 14.24 10.38 -22.49
C GLU A 189 13.56 10.34 -21.11
N GLY A 190 13.19 9.15 -20.64
CA GLY A 190 12.62 8.94 -19.31
C GLY A 190 13.57 9.36 -18.18
N MET A 191 14.87 9.07 -18.30
CA MET A 191 15.88 9.51 -17.34
C MET A 191 15.97 11.05 -17.25
N LEU A 192 15.97 11.74 -18.40
CA LEU A 192 15.99 13.21 -18.44
C LEU A 192 14.70 13.80 -17.84
N LEU A 193 13.55 13.24 -18.19
CA LEU A 193 12.25 13.67 -17.66
C LEU A 193 12.19 13.47 -16.14
N ILE A 194 12.65 12.33 -15.62
CA ILE A 194 12.68 12.06 -14.17
C ILE A 194 13.55 13.09 -13.45
N SER A 195 14.73 13.43 -13.97
CA SER A 195 15.58 14.47 -13.37
C SER A 195 14.85 15.83 -13.29
N ALA A 196 14.21 16.24 -14.39
CA ALA A 196 13.47 17.50 -14.43
C ALA A 196 12.25 17.50 -13.48
N LEU A 197 11.52 16.38 -13.39
CA LEU A 197 10.40 16.23 -12.47
C LEU A 197 10.87 16.22 -11.01
N GLN A 198 12.01 15.61 -10.73
CA GLN A 198 12.59 15.55 -9.39
C GLN A 198 13.01 16.96 -8.92
N GLU A 199 13.70 17.73 -9.76
CA GLU A 199 14.03 19.13 -9.47
C GLU A 199 12.78 19.97 -9.21
N ARG A 200 11.73 19.78 -10.03
CA ARG A 200 10.46 20.48 -9.86
C ARG A 200 9.77 20.12 -8.54
N ALA A 201 9.74 18.84 -8.18
CA ALA A 201 9.16 18.39 -6.93
C ALA A 201 9.88 18.98 -5.71
N GLN A 202 11.22 18.99 -5.74
CA GLN A 202 12.04 19.58 -4.67
C GLN A 202 11.88 21.10 -4.58
N ALA A 203 11.83 21.81 -5.70
CA ALA A 203 11.57 23.25 -5.72
C ALA A 203 10.18 23.59 -5.18
N THR A 204 9.16 22.79 -5.54
CA THR A 204 7.79 22.95 -5.04
C THR A 204 7.72 22.70 -3.54
N LEU A 205 8.44 21.67 -3.03
CA LEU A 205 8.54 21.38 -1.60
C LEU A 205 9.19 22.54 -0.83
N GLY A 206 10.26 23.13 -1.37
CA GLY A 206 10.93 24.29 -0.77
C GLY A 206 10.00 25.51 -0.68
N SER A 207 9.28 25.82 -1.76
CA SER A 207 8.31 26.93 -1.78
C SER A 207 7.15 26.70 -0.80
N HIS A 208 6.59 25.48 -0.80
CA HIS A 208 5.49 25.11 0.10
C HIS A 208 5.89 25.21 1.57
N THR A 209 7.01 24.58 1.95
CA THR A 209 7.50 24.59 3.34
C THR A 209 7.87 26.00 3.82
N ALA A 210 8.44 26.85 2.95
CA ALA A 210 8.68 28.25 3.27
C ALA A 210 7.40 29.05 3.53
N SER A 211 6.29 28.69 2.86
CA SER A 211 4.99 29.35 3.04
C SER A 211 4.24 28.89 4.29
N VAL A 212 4.25 27.57 4.58
CA VAL A 212 3.49 26.98 5.70
C VAL A 212 4.25 27.06 7.01
N CYS A 213 5.58 26.92 6.98
CA CYS A 213 6.45 26.87 8.15
C CYS A 213 7.63 27.87 8.01
N PRO A 214 7.38 29.19 7.92
CA PRO A 214 8.45 30.18 7.72
C PRO A 214 9.48 30.20 8.86
N SER A 215 9.12 29.72 10.04
CA SER A 215 10.01 29.62 11.20
C SER A 215 10.97 28.43 11.15
N ASP A 216 10.76 27.44 10.26
CA ASP A 216 11.62 26.27 10.09
C ASP A 216 12.17 26.20 8.66
N PRO A 217 13.20 27.00 8.34
CA PRO A 217 13.80 27.02 7.00
C PRO A 217 14.51 25.71 6.63
N LEU A 218 14.78 24.84 7.62
CA LEU A 218 15.45 23.55 7.41
C LEU A 218 14.45 22.41 7.18
N ARG A 219 13.14 22.65 7.33
CA ARG A 219 12.08 21.69 7.06
C ARG A 219 12.25 20.96 5.72
N PRO A 220 12.44 21.62 4.55
CA PRO A 220 12.58 20.90 3.28
C PRO A 220 13.78 19.96 3.28
N SER A 221 14.90 20.38 3.86
CA SER A 221 16.10 19.54 3.99
C SER A 221 15.85 18.35 4.92
N ASN A 222 15.19 18.56 6.06
CA ASN A 222 14.85 17.49 7.00
C ASN A 222 13.89 16.47 6.39
N LEU A 223 12.93 16.92 5.57
CA LEU A 223 12.03 16.03 4.83
C LEU A 223 12.76 15.21 3.76
N LEU A 224 13.76 15.80 3.08
CA LEU A 224 14.62 15.04 2.17
C LEU A 224 15.53 14.05 2.90
N LEU A 225 15.98 14.38 4.12
CA LEU A 225 16.70 13.45 4.99
C LEU A 225 15.81 12.30 5.47
N LEU A 226 14.53 12.56 5.77
CA LEU A 226 13.56 11.50 6.02
C LEU A 226 13.50 10.55 4.81
N VAL A 227 13.34 11.07 3.60
CA VAL A 227 13.35 10.26 2.37
C VAL A 227 14.64 9.45 2.24
N ALA A 228 15.81 10.05 2.50
CA ALA A 228 17.08 9.33 2.47
C ALA A 228 17.13 8.20 3.52
N SER A 229 16.64 8.44 4.74
CA SER A 229 16.59 7.45 5.81
C SER A 229 15.68 6.25 5.47
N LEU A 230 14.56 6.50 4.79
CA LEU A 230 13.66 5.44 4.32
C LEU A 230 14.33 4.57 3.25
N HIS A 231 15.21 5.14 2.42
CA HIS A 231 15.97 4.38 1.42
C HIS A 231 17.07 3.50 2.03
N CYS A 232 17.56 3.81 3.24
CA CYS A 232 18.52 2.97 3.93
C CYS A 232 17.91 1.65 4.41
N LEU A 233 16.58 1.57 4.52
CA LEU A 233 15.90 0.33 4.91
C LEU A 233 15.82 -0.64 3.72
N PRO A 234 16.28 -1.89 3.89
CA PRO A 234 16.18 -2.89 2.83
C PRO A 234 14.73 -3.12 2.43
N GLN A 235 14.45 -3.10 1.13
CA GLN A 235 13.13 -3.40 0.57
C GLN A 235 12.58 -4.76 1.07
N GLN A 236 13.46 -5.75 1.23
CA GLN A 236 13.08 -7.08 1.73
C GLN A 236 12.56 -7.03 3.16
N VAL A 237 13.16 -6.23 4.05
CA VAL A 237 12.72 -6.07 5.44
C VAL A 237 11.31 -5.48 5.48
N VAL A 238 11.07 -4.39 4.74
CA VAL A 238 9.75 -3.76 4.66
C VAL A 238 8.70 -4.73 4.09
N THR A 239 9.06 -5.45 3.04
CA THR A 239 8.18 -6.42 2.37
C THR A 239 7.84 -7.58 3.28
N ASN A 240 8.84 -8.26 3.86
CA ASN A 240 8.65 -9.44 4.71
C ASN A 240 7.84 -9.14 5.97
N ILE A 241 7.94 -7.92 6.47
CA ILE A 241 7.18 -7.49 7.64
C ILE A 241 5.77 -7.05 7.25
N LEU A 242 5.60 -6.13 6.31
CA LEU A 242 4.29 -5.55 6.01
C LEU A 242 3.44 -6.45 5.10
N ILE A 243 4.02 -7.01 4.03
CA ILE A 243 3.31 -7.81 3.03
C ILE A 243 4.14 -9.04 2.60
N PRO A 244 4.23 -10.09 3.44
CA PRO A 244 5.07 -11.25 3.18
C PRO A 244 4.75 -11.95 1.84
N SER A 245 3.50 -11.94 1.39
CA SER A 245 3.13 -12.55 0.09
C SER A 245 3.77 -11.87 -1.12
N LEU A 246 4.30 -10.65 -0.97
CA LEU A 246 5.01 -9.92 -2.02
C LEU A 246 6.54 -10.03 -1.91
N ALA A 247 7.07 -10.93 -1.06
CA ALA A 247 8.51 -11.16 -0.92
C ALA A 247 9.19 -11.55 -2.23
N SER A 248 8.47 -12.21 -3.14
CA SER A 248 8.93 -12.46 -4.49
C SER A 248 8.81 -11.19 -5.36
N PRO A 249 9.90 -10.74 -6.02
CA PRO A 249 9.86 -9.56 -6.88
C PRO A 249 8.90 -9.73 -8.07
N GLN A 250 8.69 -10.97 -8.54
CA GLN A 250 7.74 -11.28 -9.60
C GLN A 250 6.29 -11.10 -9.13
N ALA A 251 5.99 -11.51 -7.89
CA ALA A 251 4.66 -11.33 -7.31
C ALA A 251 4.35 -9.83 -7.09
N ALA A 252 5.30 -9.06 -6.57
CA ALA A 252 5.17 -7.61 -6.41
C ALA A 252 4.90 -6.91 -7.75
N SER A 253 5.70 -7.21 -8.78
CA SER A 253 5.53 -6.64 -10.13
C SER A 253 4.14 -6.97 -10.71
N PHE A 254 3.70 -8.22 -10.58
CA PHE A 254 2.38 -8.64 -11.07
C PHE A 254 1.22 -7.90 -10.38
N VAL A 255 1.26 -7.79 -9.05
CA VAL A 255 0.22 -7.09 -8.29
C VAL A 255 0.20 -5.59 -8.61
N ILE A 256 1.37 -4.96 -8.71
CA ILE A 256 1.48 -3.54 -9.09
C ILE A 256 0.98 -3.32 -10.51
N ALA A 257 1.34 -4.17 -11.47
CA ALA A 257 0.83 -4.11 -12.84
C ALA A 257 -0.69 -4.28 -12.87
N THR A 258 -1.24 -5.22 -12.10
CA THR A 258 -2.69 -5.43 -11.98
C THR A 258 -3.40 -4.19 -11.45
N PHE A 259 -2.84 -3.55 -10.42
CA PHE A 259 -3.37 -2.28 -9.91
C PHE A 259 -3.28 -1.16 -10.95
N LEU A 260 -2.16 -1.05 -11.65
CA LEU A 260 -2.02 -0.05 -12.70
C LEU A 260 -3.01 -0.27 -13.85
N SER A 261 -3.30 -1.51 -14.23
CA SER A 261 -4.27 -1.81 -15.31
C SER A 261 -5.73 -1.62 -14.91
N THR A 262 -6.05 -1.71 -13.61
CA THR A 262 -7.41 -1.56 -13.08
C THR A 262 -7.75 -0.14 -12.64
N SER A 263 -6.78 0.78 -12.73
CA SER A 263 -6.87 2.20 -12.35
C SER A 263 -6.84 3.11 -13.56
#